data_AF-A0A8T1DPN2-F1
#
_entry.id   AF-A0A8T1DPN2-F1
#
_cell.length_a   1.000
_cell.length_b   1.000
_cell.length_c   1.000
_cell.angle_alpha   90.00
_cell.angle_beta   90.00
_cell.angle_gamma   90.00
#
_symmetry.space_group_name_H-M   'P 1'
#
loop_
_entity.id
_entity.type
_entity.pdbx_description
1 polymer ?
#
loop_
_entity_poly.entity_id
_entity_poly.type
_entity_poly.pdbx_seq_one_letter_code
_entity_poly.pdbx_strand_id
1 'polypeptide(L)'
;MVISLKSVLEASGEGSTVEWSSDLVGCLPSLSGIRAEEQRLHNESLAEIATWLASHPNDFVVLFADIGDEVASFGQTDALLKLYANTFGDLLFSPSDFESTGGDWNRFTLEDLIQQGKHVVLVTASEANSVMFYSREMCAGWVDIPRNATGPTGTFFGETMNAGKIVRAFESELHYATFSEGSFGGGNKTADTSAQPANVNASSLPVFVEAGVNFVAPDGLDGETMASMVWSWAENEPDVTTTTAVELSGVDGRWHGVVDPSTISNVACVSNSSRMTWKVVAKGSNCPDGFVTGAPRLAVENAALLSVLRLEAGAATAQLDVELSSLSSGKMTTQLNVNAPALPPVV
;
A
#
# COMPACT_ATOMS: atom_id res chain seq x y z
N MET A 1 -6.77 -38.18 -6.48
CA MET A 1 -5.74 -39.10 -7.01
C MET A 1 -4.46 -38.75 -6.28
N VAL A 2 -3.95 -39.64 -5.43
CA VAL A 2 -2.75 -39.36 -4.59
C VAL A 2 -1.53 -39.48 -5.49
N ILE A 3 -0.94 -38.34 -5.86
CA ILE A 3 0.31 -38.30 -6.60
C ILE A 3 1.40 -38.71 -5.62
N SER A 4 2.07 -39.83 -5.89
CA SER A 4 3.16 -40.35 -5.07
C SER A 4 4.30 -39.32 -5.02
N LEU A 5 4.99 -39.21 -3.89
CA LEU A 5 6.22 -38.41 -3.75
C LEU A 5 7.23 -38.70 -4.89
N LYS A 6 7.20 -39.93 -5.42
CA LYS A 6 8.01 -40.39 -6.54
C LYS A 6 7.70 -39.67 -7.86
N SER A 7 6.44 -39.38 -8.15
CA SER A 7 6.05 -38.67 -9.38
C SER A 7 6.38 -37.18 -9.36
N VAL A 8 6.52 -36.58 -8.17
CA VAL A 8 6.99 -35.18 -8.03
C VAL A 8 8.49 -35.08 -8.35
N LEU A 9 9.28 -36.07 -7.91
CA LEU A 9 10.71 -36.19 -8.21
C LEU A 9 10.99 -36.49 -9.70
N GLU A 10 10.09 -37.16 -10.40
CA GLU A 10 10.21 -37.42 -11.83
C GLU A 10 9.85 -36.18 -12.68
N ALA A 11 9.00 -35.28 -12.17
CA ALA A 11 8.59 -34.05 -12.86
C ALA A 11 9.65 -32.94 -12.85
N SER A 12 10.61 -32.97 -11.90
CA SER A 12 11.64 -31.93 -11.77
C SER A 12 12.78 -32.06 -12.81
N GLY A 13 12.83 -33.14 -13.59
CA GLY A 13 13.88 -33.36 -14.59
C GLY A 13 15.25 -33.68 -13.96
N GLU A 14 16.08 -34.44 -14.67
CA GLU A 14 17.36 -35.00 -14.18
C GLU A 14 18.48 -33.95 -13.91
N GLY A 15 18.15 -32.67 -13.73
CA GLY A 15 19.11 -31.58 -13.54
C GLY A 15 18.82 -30.62 -12.39
N SER A 16 17.68 -30.71 -11.71
CA SER A 16 17.40 -29.85 -10.55
C SER A 16 17.42 -30.67 -9.25
N THR A 17 18.45 -30.46 -8.44
CA THR A 17 18.46 -30.92 -7.05
C THR A 17 17.60 -29.98 -6.22
N VAL A 18 16.36 -30.39 -5.94
CA VAL A 18 15.56 -29.77 -4.88
C VAL A 18 16.08 -30.31 -3.55
N GLU A 19 16.72 -29.46 -2.76
CA GLU A 19 17.11 -29.80 -1.39
C GLU A 19 15.87 -29.76 -0.49
N TRP A 20 15.67 -30.81 0.30
CA TRP A 20 14.47 -30.99 1.13
C TRP A 20 14.80 -30.80 2.61
N SER A 21 14.04 -29.94 3.30
CA SER A 21 13.96 -29.90 4.77
C SER A 21 12.50 -29.97 5.23
N SER A 22 12.27 -30.17 6.53
CA SER A 22 10.94 -30.12 7.14
C SER A 22 10.25 -28.77 6.96
N ASP A 23 11.01 -27.71 6.69
CA ASP A 23 10.51 -26.34 6.59
C ASP A 23 9.84 -26.09 5.23
N LEU A 24 10.10 -26.96 4.24
CA LEU A 24 9.42 -26.97 2.94
C LEU A 24 8.10 -27.78 2.95
N VAL A 25 7.72 -28.34 4.10
CA VAL A 25 6.42 -29.01 4.27
C VAL A 25 5.33 -27.94 4.27
N GLY A 26 4.55 -27.89 3.19
CA GLY A 26 3.66 -26.76 2.93
C GLY A 26 3.89 -26.09 1.58
N CYS A 27 5.03 -26.37 0.93
CA CYS A 27 5.26 -26.05 -0.47
C CYS A 27 4.87 -27.24 -1.35
N LEU A 28 5.23 -28.48 -0.96
CA LEU A 28 4.90 -29.72 -1.69
C LEU A 28 4.57 -30.90 -0.72
N PRO A 29 3.29 -31.32 -0.59
CA PRO A 29 2.12 -30.67 -1.16
C PRO A 29 1.92 -29.30 -0.51
N SER A 30 1.40 -28.36 -1.28
CA SER A 30 0.99 -27.10 -0.71
C SER A 30 -0.08 -27.30 0.35
N LEU A 31 0.12 -26.72 1.53
CA LEU A 31 -0.88 -26.73 2.59
C LEU A 31 -1.90 -25.58 2.44
N SER A 32 -1.70 -24.66 1.49
CA SER A 32 -2.67 -23.60 1.15
C SER A 32 -3.84 -24.10 0.29
N GLY A 33 -3.79 -25.36 -0.18
CA GLY A 33 -4.75 -25.92 -1.12
C GLY A 33 -4.53 -25.54 -2.59
N ILE A 34 -3.60 -24.62 -2.88
CA ILE A 34 -3.15 -24.24 -4.23
C ILE A 34 -1.91 -25.06 -4.56
N ARG A 35 -1.87 -25.80 -5.67
CA ARG A 35 -0.70 -26.64 -5.99
C ARG A 35 0.56 -25.80 -6.14
N ALA A 36 1.73 -26.36 -5.83
CA ALA A 36 3.00 -25.63 -5.89
C ALA A 36 3.24 -25.00 -7.28
N GLU A 37 2.92 -25.76 -8.33
CA GLU A 37 3.01 -25.34 -9.72
C GLU A 37 1.97 -24.29 -10.14
N GLU A 38 0.93 -24.08 -9.32
CA GLU A 38 -0.11 -23.06 -9.51
C GLU A 38 0.15 -21.81 -8.64
N GLN A 39 1.15 -21.86 -7.75
CA GLN A 39 1.55 -20.69 -6.98
C GLN A 39 2.28 -19.70 -7.89
N ARG A 40 1.87 -18.43 -7.81
CA ARG A 40 2.51 -17.34 -8.52
C ARG A 40 3.98 -17.25 -8.12
N LEU A 41 4.87 -17.09 -9.09
CA LEU A 41 6.29 -16.96 -8.80
C LEU A 41 6.61 -15.57 -8.26
N HIS A 42 7.55 -15.48 -7.31
CA HIS A 42 7.92 -14.20 -6.70
C HIS A 42 8.41 -13.17 -7.72
N ASN A 43 9.19 -13.60 -8.72
CA ASN A 43 9.67 -12.72 -9.80
C ASN A 43 8.51 -12.10 -10.61
N GLU A 44 7.39 -12.79 -10.79
CA GLU A 44 6.22 -12.26 -11.47
C GLU A 44 5.55 -11.16 -10.63
N SER A 45 5.52 -11.31 -9.31
CA SER A 45 5.03 -10.28 -8.38
C SER A 45 5.92 -9.04 -8.40
N LEU A 46 7.25 -9.21 -8.39
CA LEU A 46 8.18 -8.09 -8.47
C LEU A 46 8.13 -7.37 -9.82
N ALA A 47 7.99 -8.12 -10.92
CA ALA A 47 7.86 -7.55 -12.26
C ALA A 47 6.57 -6.72 -12.43
N GLU A 48 5.47 -7.12 -11.78
CA GLU A 48 4.24 -6.33 -11.75
C GLU A 48 4.48 -4.98 -11.07
N ILE A 49 5.11 -4.99 -9.89
CA ILE A 49 5.43 -3.75 -9.16
C ILE A 49 6.35 -2.84 -9.98
N ALA A 50 7.40 -3.40 -10.61
CA ALA A 50 8.30 -2.64 -11.45
C ALA A 50 7.59 -2.04 -12.67
N THR A 51 6.69 -2.79 -13.31
CA THR A 51 5.86 -2.31 -14.42
C THR A 51 4.94 -1.17 -13.98
N TRP A 52 4.32 -1.31 -12.81
CA TRP A 52 3.47 -0.28 -12.25
C TRP A 52 4.26 1.02 -12.00
N LEU A 53 5.43 0.93 -11.33
CA LEU A 53 6.31 2.09 -11.08
C LEU A 53 6.76 2.79 -12.36
N ALA A 54 7.02 2.05 -13.44
CA ALA A 54 7.37 2.64 -14.73
C ALA A 54 6.26 3.52 -15.33
N SER A 55 5.00 3.21 -15.02
CA SER A 55 3.83 4.01 -15.42
C SER A 55 3.39 5.04 -14.37
N HIS A 56 3.91 4.95 -13.15
CA HIS A 56 3.60 5.83 -12.01
C HIS A 56 4.89 6.39 -11.39
N PRO A 57 5.62 7.26 -12.11
CA PRO A 57 6.95 7.72 -11.71
C PRO A 57 6.96 8.65 -10.48
N ASN A 58 5.81 8.94 -9.86
CA ASN A 58 5.74 9.70 -8.62
C ASN A 58 5.41 8.81 -7.42
N ASP A 59 5.26 7.51 -7.64
CA ASP A 59 4.86 6.60 -6.59
C ASP A 59 6.09 5.95 -5.96
N PHE A 60 5.92 5.59 -4.69
CA PHE A 60 6.98 5.01 -3.86
C PHE A 60 6.43 3.80 -3.12
N VAL A 61 7.19 2.72 -3.09
CA VAL A 61 6.78 1.43 -2.54
C VAL A 61 7.77 0.99 -1.47
N VAL A 62 7.22 0.59 -0.31
CA VAL A 62 7.96 -0.12 0.73
C VAL A 62 7.57 -1.59 0.64
N LEU A 63 8.51 -2.47 0.32
CA LEU A 63 8.29 -3.91 0.27
C LEU A 63 8.87 -4.57 1.51
N PHE A 64 7.99 -5.13 2.33
CA PHE A 64 8.38 -6.01 3.43
C PHE A 64 8.54 -7.43 2.90
N ALA A 65 9.78 -7.89 2.82
CA ALA A 65 10.15 -9.24 2.45
C ALA A 65 10.34 -10.06 3.74
N ASP A 66 9.32 -10.85 4.07
CA ASP A 66 9.46 -11.90 5.07
C ASP A 66 10.24 -13.06 4.44
N ILE A 67 11.48 -13.25 4.90
CA ILE A 67 12.42 -14.22 4.34
C ILE A 67 12.65 -15.27 5.42
N GLY A 68 12.11 -16.46 5.18
CA GLY A 68 12.33 -17.57 6.10
C GLY A 68 13.78 -18.02 6.12
N ASP A 69 14.19 -18.58 7.26
CA ASP A 69 15.56 -19.06 7.51
C ASP A 69 16.00 -20.13 6.50
N GLU A 70 15.04 -20.80 5.85
CA GLU A 70 15.28 -21.80 4.81
C GLU A 70 15.96 -21.20 3.57
N VAL A 71 15.70 -19.93 3.21
CA VAL A 71 16.34 -19.28 2.07
C VAL A 71 17.85 -19.20 2.27
N ALA A 72 18.28 -18.85 3.49
CA ALA A 72 19.69 -18.85 3.86
C ALA A 72 20.24 -20.29 3.96
N SER A 73 19.47 -21.21 4.54
CA SER A 73 19.87 -22.61 4.71
C SER A 73 20.12 -23.33 3.38
N PHE A 74 19.36 -23.00 2.33
CA PHE A 74 19.53 -23.51 0.97
C PHE A 74 20.51 -22.68 0.12
N GLY A 75 21.22 -21.72 0.71
CA GLY A 75 22.19 -20.88 0.02
C GLY A 75 21.59 -19.99 -1.07
N GLN A 76 20.30 -19.65 -0.96
CA GLN A 76 19.56 -18.88 -1.98
C GLN A 76 19.55 -17.37 -1.73
N THR A 77 20.13 -16.88 -0.62
CA THR A 77 20.18 -15.45 -0.30
C THR A 77 20.74 -14.62 -1.44
N ASP A 78 21.89 -14.99 -2.01
CA ASP A 78 22.50 -14.25 -3.13
C ASP A 78 21.61 -14.24 -4.39
N ALA A 79 20.91 -15.33 -4.66
CA ALA A 79 19.99 -15.41 -5.79
C ALA A 79 18.78 -14.49 -5.59
N LEU A 80 18.24 -14.44 -4.36
CA LEU A 80 17.16 -13.56 -3.97
C LEU A 80 17.58 -12.08 -4.06
N LEU A 81 18.75 -11.72 -3.53
CA LEU A 81 19.28 -10.35 -3.60
C LEU A 81 19.49 -9.91 -5.06
N LYS A 82 20.01 -10.79 -5.91
CA LYS A 82 20.15 -10.54 -7.36
C LYS A 82 18.80 -10.36 -8.04
N LEU A 83 17.78 -11.13 -7.65
CA LEU A 83 16.43 -10.96 -8.20
C LEU A 83 15.89 -9.56 -7.92
N TYR A 84 15.99 -9.07 -6.67
CA TYR A 84 15.58 -7.72 -6.32
C TYR A 84 16.39 -6.65 -7.07
N ALA A 85 17.72 -6.77 -7.06
CA ALA A 85 18.61 -5.83 -7.73
C ALA A 85 18.37 -5.76 -9.24
N ASN A 86 18.15 -6.90 -9.91
CA ASN A 86 17.87 -6.94 -11.34
C ASN A 86 16.48 -6.38 -11.69
N THR A 87 15.50 -6.57 -10.80
CA THR A 87 14.12 -6.14 -11.07
C THR A 87 13.94 -4.64 -10.90
N PHE A 88 14.50 -4.08 -9.83
CA PHE A 88 14.31 -2.67 -9.48
C PHE A 88 15.51 -1.78 -9.86
N GLY A 89 16.72 -2.34 -9.94
CA GLY A 89 17.91 -1.60 -10.35
C GLY A 89 18.10 -0.30 -9.56
N ASP A 90 18.25 0.80 -10.28
CA ASP A 90 18.48 2.13 -9.70
C ASP A 90 17.29 2.65 -8.88
N LEU A 91 16.08 2.08 -9.05
CA LEU A 91 14.90 2.44 -8.27
C LEU A 91 15.05 2.10 -6.79
N LEU A 92 15.97 1.19 -6.42
CA LEU A 92 16.21 0.81 -5.03
C LEU A 92 16.93 1.92 -4.28
N PHE A 93 16.33 2.38 -3.17
CA PHE A 93 17.07 3.02 -2.10
C PHE A 93 17.59 1.94 -1.15
N SER A 94 18.91 1.74 -1.19
CA SER A 94 19.63 0.68 -0.47
C SER A 94 20.30 1.20 0.81
N PRO A 95 20.75 0.30 1.70
CA PRO A 95 21.55 0.70 2.86
C PRO A 95 22.82 1.49 2.50
N SER A 96 23.48 1.21 1.37
CA SER A 96 24.63 2.01 0.93
C SER A 96 24.24 3.42 0.51
N ASP A 97 23.06 3.60 -0.10
CA ASP A 97 22.54 4.93 -0.41
C ASP A 97 22.28 5.70 0.89
N PHE A 98 21.65 5.06 1.88
CA PHE A 98 21.40 5.63 3.20
C PHE A 98 22.69 6.09 3.90
N GLU A 99 23.73 5.25 3.94
CA GLU A 99 25.04 5.62 4.48
C GLU A 99 25.67 6.80 3.72
N SER A 100 25.52 6.85 2.39
CA SER A 100 26.04 7.97 1.59
C SER A 100 25.37 9.31 1.90
N THR A 101 24.12 9.28 2.40
CA THR A 101 23.40 10.47 2.90
C THR A 101 23.75 10.83 4.35
N GLY A 102 24.62 10.03 4.99
CA GLY A 102 25.08 10.20 6.37
C GLY A 102 24.23 9.50 7.42
N GLY A 103 23.43 8.50 7.01
CA GLY A 103 22.78 7.56 7.93
C GLY A 103 21.65 8.13 8.78
N ASP A 104 20.88 9.10 8.25
CA ASP A 104 19.79 9.74 8.99
C ASP A 104 18.55 9.96 8.10
N TRP A 105 17.45 9.29 8.46
CA TRP A 105 16.17 9.35 7.76
C TRP A 105 15.49 10.72 7.80
N ASN A 106 15.93 11.62 8.69
CA ASN A 106 15.39 12.99 8.76
C ASN A 106 16.03 13.94 7.74
N ARG A 107 17.02 13.48 6.96
CA ARG A 107 17.75 14.33 5.99
C ARG A 107 17.10 14.43 4.63
N PHE A 108 16.09 13.61 4.37
CA PHE A 108 15.38 13.56 3.11
C PHE A 108 13.91 13.27 3.37
N THR A 109 13.09 13.68 2.42
CA THR A 109 11.70 13.26 2.31
C THR A 109 11.56 12.14 1.30
N LEU A 110 10.43 11.44 1.31
CA LEU A 110 10.07 10.47 0.27
C LEU A 110 10.05 11.12 -1.12
N GLU A 111 9.64 12.39 -1.21
CA GLU A 111 9.68 13.16 -2.45
C GLU A 111 11.12 13.40 -2.92
N ASP A 112 12.05 13.70 -2.02
CA ASP A 112 13.47 13.83 -2.37
C ASP A 112 14.03 12.52 -2.95
N LEU A 113 13.58 11.36 -2.43
CA LEU A 113 13.95 10.04 -2.97
C LEU A 113 13.37 9.83 -4.36
N ILE A 114 12.08 10.10 -4.55
CA ILE A 114 11.40 10.02 -5.86
C ILE A 114 12.13 10.90 -6.89
N GLN A 115 12.50 12.13 -6.53
CA GLN A 115 13.24 13.04 -7.42
C GLN A 115 14.66 12.56 -7.75
N GLN A 116 15.26 11.73 -6.90
CA GLN A 116 16.54 11.06 -7.16
C GLN A 116 16.38 9.78 -7.98
N GLY A 117 15.15 9.44 -8.42
CA GLY A 117 14.85 8.20 -9.13
C GLY A 117 14.80 6.98 -8.22
N LYS A 118 14.61 7.18 -6.90
CA LYS A 118 14.48 6.12 -5.90
C LYS A 118 13.00 5.94 -5.54
N HIS A 119 12.47 4.75 -5.85
CA HIS A 119 11.03 4.46 -5.71
C HIS A 119 10.75 3.24 -4.84
N VAL A 120 11.77 2.46 -4.47
CA VAL A 120 11.58 1.21 -3.74
C VAL A 120 12.51 1.15 -2.55
N VAL A 121 11.95 0.86 -1.38
CA VAL A 121 12.73 0.40 -0.22
C VAL A 121 12.32 -1.01 0.12
N LEU A 122 13.32 -1.87 0.32
CA LEU A 122 13.13 -3.25 0.75
C LEU A 122 13.43 -3.37 2.24
N VAL A 123 12.58 -4.10 2.95
CA VAL A 123 12.63 -4.26 4.40
C VAL A 123 12.55 -5.75 4.73
N THR A 124 13.32 -6.22 5.70
CA THR A 124 13.27 -7.62 6.16
C THR A 124 13.23 -7.74 7.68
N ALA A 125 12.62 -8.81 8.18
CA ALA A 125 12.55 -9.14 9.61
C ALA A 125 13.77 -9.90 10.14
N SER A 126 14.63 -10.41 9.26
CA SER A 126 15.79 -11.23 9.64
C SER A 126 16.97 -10.33 10.01
N GLU A 127 17.79 -9.93 9.03
CA GLU A 127 18.95 -9.05 9.20
C GLU A 127 19.14 -8.15 7.96
N ALA A 128 19.73 -6.97 8.16
CA ALA A 128 20.07 -6.06 7.07
C ALA A 128 21.09 -6.71 6.11
N ASN A 129 21.01 -6.36 4.84
CA ASN A 129 21.93 -6.85 3.81
C ASN A 129 22.21 -5.76 2.77
N SER A 130 22.83 -6.11 1.63
CA SER A 130 23.24 -5.11 0.63
C SER A 130 22.07 -4.37 -0.05
N VAL A 131 20.84 -4.92 -0.02
CA VAL A 131 19.68 -4.31 -0.70
C VAL A 131 18.50 -4.02 0.22
N MET A 132 18.42 -4.66 1.40
CA MET A 132 17.30 -4.53 2.33
C MET A 132 17.73 -3.98 3.68
N PHE A 133 16.89 -3.13 4.25
CA PHE A 133 17.04 -2.66 5.62
C PHE A 133 16.49 -3.69 6.60
N TYR A 134 17.12 -3.78 7.77
CA TYR A 134 16.51 -4.48 8.90
C TYR A 134 15.32 -3.67 9.40
N SER A 135 14.15 -4.30 9.52
CA SER A 135 12.90 -3.62 9.90
C SER A 135 13.06 -2.84 11.20
N ARG A 136 13.77 -3.38 12.20
CA ARG A 136 13.99 -2.69 13.48
C ARG A 136 14.85 -1.44 13.37
N GLU A 137 15.83 -1.42 12.45
CA GLU A 137 16.68 -0.25 12.20
C GLU A 137 15.95 0.80 11.38
N MET A 138 15.17 0.36 10.38
CA MET A 138 14.34 1.27 9.59
C MET A 138 13.22 1.92 10.41
N CYS A 139 12.66 1.21 11.39
CA CYS A 139 11.65 1.77 12.31
C CYS A 139 12.19 3.01 13.07
N ALA A 140 13.50 3.15 13.27
CA ALA A 140 14.07 4.35 13.89
C ALA A 140 13.93 5.60 13.00
N GLY A 141 13.77 5.42 11.69
CA GLY A 141 13.45 6.49 10.73
C GLY A 141 11.96 6.73 10.52
N TRP A 142 11.11 5.87 11.07
CA TRP A 142 9.65 5.96 10.95
C TRP A 142 9.05 6.54 12.22
N VAL A 143 7.79 6.95 12.11
CA VAL A 143 7.01 7.23 13.31
C VAL A 143 5.90 6.20 13.46
N ASP A 144 5.95 5.44 14.55
CA ASP A 144 4.87 4.53 14.94
C ASP A 144 3.82 5.25 15.79
N ILE A 145 2.56 5.05 15.43
CA ILE A 145 1.36 5.48 16.15
C ILE A 145 0.42 4.26 16.28
N PRO A 146 -0.51 4.22 17.25
CA PRO A 146 -0.77 5.22 18.28
C PRO A 146 0.31 5.26 19.37
N ARG A 147 0.59 6.46 19.87
CA ARG A 147 1.47 6.73 21.03
C ARG A 147 0.77 7.71 21.98
N ASN A 148 1.35 8.02 23.13
CA ASN A 148 0.75 9.01 24.05
C ASN A 148 0.44 10.33 23.31
N ALA A 149 -0.84 10.70 23.25
CA ALA A 149 -1.31 11.86 22.49
C ALA A 149 -0.91 13.16 23.17
N THR A 150 0.20 13.73 22.75
CA THR A 150 0.59 15.11 23.06
C THR A 150 1.18 15.74 21.83
N GLY A 151 0.69 16.90 21.44
CA GLY A 151 1.21 17.67 20.32
C GLY A 151 0.41 18.94 20.06
N PRO A 152 0.91 19.83 19.19
CA PRO A 152 0.21 21.05 18.83
C PRO A 152 -1.08 20.75 18.05
N THR A 153 -2.01 21.70 18.04
CA THR A 153 -3.23 21.64 17.23
C THR A 153 -2.89 21.37 15.76
N GLY A 154 -3.66 20.47 15.12
CA GLY A 154 -3.44 20.08 13.73
C GLY A 154 -2.48 18.90 13.56
N THR A 155 -2.04 18.26 14.65
CA THR A 155 -1.27 17.01 14.61
C THR A 155 -2.12 15.80 14.95
N PHE A 156 -1.72 14.64 14.43
CA PHE A 156 -2.34 13.34 14.70
C PHE A 156 -1.34 12.51 15.51
N PHE A 157 -1.69 12.13 16.75
CA PHE A 157 -0.75 11.55 17.72
C PHE A 157 0.56 12.36 17.92
N GLY A 158 0.45 13.68 17.82
CA GLY A 158 1.57 14.61 17.94
C GLY A 158 2.47 14.67 16.70
N GLU A 159 2.06 14.06 15.60
CA GLU A 159 2.79 14.06 14.34
C GLU A 159 2.08 14.88 13.26
N THR A 160 2.88 15.55 12.42
CA THR A 160 2.41 16.18 11.21
C THR A 160 2.34 15.13 10.10
N MET A 161 1.13 14.85 9.63
CA MET A 161 0.90 13.92 8.52
C MET A 161 1.30 14.54 7.19
N ASN A 162 1.62 13.70 6.19
CA ASN A 162 2.04 14.14 4.85
C ASN A 162 3.28 15.06 4.83
N ALA A 163 4.13 14.98 5.85
CA ALA A 163 5.37 15.76 5.94
C ALA A 163 6.54 15.15 5.14
N GLY A 164 6.26 14.26 4.17
CA GLY A 164 7.28 13.57 3.38
C GLY A 164 8.03 12.47 4.13
N LYS A 165 7.52 12.00 5.27
CA LYS A 165 8.11 10.89 6.07
C LYS A 165 7.13 9.73 6.22
N ILE A 166 7.64 8.55 6.56
CA ILE A 166 6.79 7.39 6.86
C ILE A 166 6.22 7.53 8.27
N VAL A 167 4.90 7.53 8.35
CA VAL A 167 4.14 7.41 9.60
C VAL A 167 3.35 6.13 9.51
N ARG A 168 3.64 5.20 10.43
CA ARG A 168 3.02 3.90 10.49
C ARG A 168 2.00 3.85 11.61
N ALA A 169 0.75 3.52 11.28
CA ALA A 169 -0.22 3.04 12.25
C ALA A 169 -0.09 1.53 12.36
N PHE A 170 0.45 1.04 13.48
CA PHE A 170 0.70 -0.38 13.71
C PHE A 170 -0.06 -0.87 14.92
N GLU A 171 -0.70 -2.03 14.76
CA GLU A 171 -1.21 -2.82 15.87
C GLU A 171 -0.71 -4.25 15.76
N SER A 172 -0.34 -4.81 16.90
CA SER A 172 -0.04 -6.22 17.09
C SER A 172 -1.15 -6.77 17.97
N GLU A 173 -1.94 -7.69 17.43
CA GLU A 173 -2.96 -8.46 18.13
C GLU A 173 -2.47 -9.92 18.22
N LEU A 174 -1.30 -10.12 18.82
CA LEU A 174 -0.84 -11.47 19.13
C LEU A 174 -1.81 -12.12 20.11
N HIS A 175 -2.61 -13.05 19.60
CA HIS A 175 -3.48 -13.91 20.39
C HIS A 175 -2.92 -15.34 20.40
N TYR A 176 -2.22 -15.70 21.47
CA TYR A 176 -1.75 -17.06 21.69
C TYR A 176 -2.52 -17.74 22.81
N ALA A 177 -3.50 -18.58 22.44
CA ALA A 177 -4.44 -19.23 23.35
C ALA A 177 -5.15 -18.22 24.27
N THR A 178 -4.81 -18.18 25.56
CA THR A 178 -5.38 -17.24 26.54
C THR A 178 -4.55 -15.97 26.74
N PHE A 179 -3.43 -15.84 26.03
CA PHE A 179 -2.54 -14.69 26.14
C PHE A 179 -2.77 -13.72 24.98
N SER A 180 -2.83 -12.43 25.31
CA SER A 180 -2.79 -11.34 24.34
C SER A 180 -1.50 -10.54 24.51
N GLU A 181 -1.07 -9.82 23.47
CA GLU A 181 0.08 -8.90 23.57
C GLU A 181 -0.06 -7.90 24.73
N GLY A 182 -1.27 -7.36 24.93
CA GLY A 182 -1.58 -6.48 26.06
C GLY A 182 -1.35 -7.13 27.43
N SER A 183 -1.44 -8.46 27.53
CA SER A 183 -1.12 -9.21 28.76
C SER A 183 0.39 -9.26 29.05
N PHE A 184 1.23 -8.99 28.05
CA PHE A 184 2.69 -8.89 28.19
C PHE A 184 3.18 -7.45 28.36
N GLY A 185 2.28 -6.48 28.52
CA GLY A 185 2.64 -5.06 28.61
C GLY A 185 3.05 -4.45 27.26
N GLY A 186 2.72 -5.10 26.14
CA GLY A 186 2.75 -4.48 24.82
C GLY A 186 1.60 -3.47 24.67
N GLY A 187 1.84 -2.39 23.91
CA GLY A 187 0.87 -1.33 23.68
C GLY A 187 0.84 -0.25 24.78
N ASN A 188 1.76 0.72 24.72
CA ASN A 188 1.65 1.97 25.48
C ASN A 188 0.55 2.87 24.88
N LYS A 189 -0.71 2.43 25.03
CA LYS A 189 -1.89 3.08 24.46
C LYS A 189 -2.60 3.89 25.54
N THR A 190 -2.50 5.23 25.51
CA THR A 190 -3.25 6.11 26.42
C THR A 190 -4.33 6.95 25.72
N ALA A 191 -4.27 7.07 24.40
CA ALA A 191 -5.24 7.83 23.62
C ALA A 191 -6.16 6.86 22.89
N ASP A 192 -7.39 6.76 23.39
CA ASP A 192 -8.48 5.99 22.80
C ASP A 192 -9.71 6.89 22.68
N THR A 193 -9.75 7.67 21.60
CA THR A 193 -10.86 8.57 21.29
C THR A 193 -11.29 8.38 19.86
N SER A 194 -12.50 8.80 19.49
CA SER A 194 -12.97 8.70 18.10
C SER A 194 -12.08 9.46 17.10
N ALA A 195 -11.36 10.50 17.55
CA ALA A 195 -10.45 11.28 16.71
C ALA A 195 -9.00 10.77 16.74
N GLN A 196 -8.64 9.95 17.74
CA GLN A 196 -7.31 9.37 17.93
C GLN A 196 -7.51 8.00 18.60
N PRO A 197 -7.90 6.97 17.82
CA PRO A 197 -8.24 5.65 18.35
C PRO A 197 -6.99 4.84 18.70
N ALA A 198 -7.09 4.03 19.75
CA ALA A 198 -5.96 3.25 20.25
C ALA A 198 -5.68 1.96 19.46
N ASN A 199 -6.67 1.48 18.71
CA ASN A 199 -6.58 0.24 17.94
C ASN A 199 -6.57 0.59 16.44
N VAL A 200 -5.93 -0.25 15.63
CA VAL A 200 -5.83 -0.20 14.18
C VAL A 200 -6.61 -1.40 13.62
N ASN A 201 -7.93 -1.24 13.50
CA ASN A 201 -8.84 -2.29 13.02
C ASN A 201 -9.89 -1.69 12.06
N ALA A 202 -10.74 -2.53 11.47
CA ALA A 202 -11.74 -2.12 10.49
C ALA A 202 -12.49 -0.82 10.83
N SER A 203 -12.91 -0.66 12.09
CA SER A 203 -13.69 0.50 12.55
C SER A 203 -12.89 1.80 12.72
N SER A 204 -11.59 1.69 13.01
CA SER A 204 -10.71 2.84 13.29
C SER A 204 -9.83 3.22 12.11
N LEU A 205 -9.57 2.30 11.19
CA LEU A 205 -8.77 2.48 9.98
C LEU A 205 -9.12 3.75 9.19
N PRO A 206 -10.41 4.08 8.96
CA PRO A 206 -10.77 5.32 8.27
C PRO A 206 -10.19 6.57 8.94
N VAL A 207 -10.09 6.61 10.27
CA VAL A 207 -9.53 7.75 11.01
C VAL A 207 -8.04 7.95 10.71
N PHE A 208 -7.26 6.86 10.65
CA PHE A 208 -5.84 6.91 10.30
C PHE A 208 -5.64 7.32 8.83
N VAL A 209 -6.42 6.71 7.94
CA VAL A 209 -6.34 6.96 6.50
C VAL A 209 -6.71 8.41 6.19
N GLU A 210 -7.83 8.91 6.73
CA GLU A 210 -8.27 10.31 6.58
C GLU A 210 -7.28 11.31 7.19
N ALA A 211 -6.57 10.95 8.26
CA ALA A 211 -5.51 11.79 8.81
C ALA A 211 -4.29 11.91 7.87
N GLY A 212 -4.12 10.97 6.93
CA GLY A 212 -2.97 10.91 6.02
C GLY A 212 -1.82 10.07 6.55
N VAL A 213 -2.11 9.05 7.36
CA VAL A 213 -1.15 7.99 7.70
C VAL A 213 -0.85 7.21 6.42
N ASN A 214 0.42 7.08 6.08
CA ASN A 214 0.85 6.52 4.80
C ASN A 214 1.33 5.06 4.88
N PHE A 215 1.39 4.49 6.08
CA PHE A 215 1.62 3.06 6.28
C PHE A 215 0.65 2.54 7.33
N VAL A 216 -0.31 1.71 6.94
CA VAL A 216 -1.30 1.18 7.87
C VAL A 216 -1.13 -0.33 7.97
N ALA A 217 -0.89 -0.81 9.20
CA ALA A 217 -0.47 -2.17 9.49
C ALA A 217 -1.31 -2.74 10.65
N PRO A 218 -2.58 -3.13 10.39
CA PRO A 218 -3.35 -3.94 11.34
C PRO A 218 -2.78 -5.37 11.38
N ASP A 219 -2.89 -6.04 12.52
CA ASP A 219 -2.39 -7.41 12.68
C ASP A 219 -3.24 -8.47 11.95
N GLY A 220 -4.52 -8.15 11.70
CA GLY A 220 -5.45 -8.99 10.94
C GLY A 220 -5.86 -8.34 9.62
N LEU A 221 -5.83 -9.10 8.53
CA LEU A 221 -6.38 -8.71 7.23
C LEU A 221 -7.60 -9.58 6.91
N ASP A 222 -8.76 -9.19 7.43
CA ASP A 222 -10.05 -9.70 6.96
C ASP A 222 -10.66 -8.77 5.90
N GLY A 223 -11.77 -9.19 5.29
CA GLY A 223 -12.42 -8.42 4.24
C GLY A 223 -12.90 -7.04 4.71
N GLU A 224 -13.29 -6.91 5.97
CA GLU A 224 -13.77 -5.63 6.54
C GLU A 224 -12.60 -4.65 6.72
N THR A 225 -11.48 -5.14 7.24
CA THR A 225 -10.23 -4.40 7.42
C THR A 225 -9.67 -3.96 6.07
N MET A 226 -9.64 -4.85 5.08
CA MET A 226 -9.20 -4.49 3.73
C MET A 226 -10.11 -3.43 3.10
N ALA A 227 -11.43 -3.56 3.24
CA ALA A 227 -12.38 -2.59 2.70
C ALA A 227 -12.25 -1.21 3.35
N SER A 228 -11.96 -1.14 4.65
CA SER A 228 -11.82 0.13 5.36
C SER A 228 -10.52 0.88 5.07
N MET A 229 -9.50 0.21 4.51
CA MET A 229 -8.29 0.88 4.00
C MET A 229 -8.53 1.62 2.68
N VAL A 230 -9.53 1.20 1.90
CA VAL A 230 -9.95 1.95 0.72
C VAL A 230 -10.61 3.23 1.22
N TRP A 231 -10.21 4.40 0.73
CA TRP A 231 -10.77 5.69 1.11
C TRP A 231 -11.56 6.39 -0.01
N SER A 232 -11.31 5.99 -1.26
CA SER A 232 -11.83 6.64 -2.46
C SER A 232 -13.17 6.03 -2.86
N TRP A 233 -13.14 5.01 -3.72
CA TRP A 233 -14.32 4.39 -4.31
C TRP A 233 -15.23 3.74 -3.28
N ALA A 234 -16.53 3.83 -3.53
CA ALA A 234 -17.51 2.99 -2.89
C ALA A 234 -17.38 1.54 -3.40
N GLU A 235 -18.00 0.61 -2.67
CA GLU A 235 -17.96 -0.80 -3.04
C GLU A 235 -18.55 -1.02 -4.44
N ASN A 236 -17.82 -1.74 -5.29
CA ASN A 236 -18.16 -2.03 -6.69
C ASN A 236 -18.19 -0.82 -7.65
N GLU A 237 -17.61 0.32 -7.27
CA GLU A 237 -17.51 1.51 -8.11
C GLU A 237 -16.09 1.73 -8.69
N PRO A 238 -15.95 2.37 -9.86
CA PRO A 238 -17.03 2.75 -10.77
C PRO A 238 -17.49 1.56 -11.63
N ASP A 239 -18.74 1.56 -12.06
CA ASP A 239 -19.13 0.72 -13.22
C ASP A 239 -18.48 1.30 -14.49
N VAL A 240 -17.31 0.76 -14.85
CA VAL A 240 -16.53 1.21 -16.01
C VAL A 240 -17.26 1.09 -17.36
N THR A 241 -18.40 0.39 -17.42
CA THR A 241 -19.18 0.21 -18.64
C THR A 241 -20.21 1.32 -18.86
N THR A 242 -20.72 1.91 -17.79
CA THR A 242 -21.80 2.91 -17.84
C THR A 242 -21.39 4.28 -17.30
N THR A 243 -20.34 4.35 -16.49
CA THR A 243 -19.91 5.59 -15.83
C THR A 243 -19.39 6.61 -16.83
N THR A 244 -19.91 7.82 -16.78
CA THR A 244 -19.50 8.95 -17.64
C THR A 244 -18.91 10.11 -16.84
N ALA A 245 -19.12 10.16 -15.52
CA ALA A 245 -18.51 11.10 -14.59
C ALA A 245 -18.30 10.46 -13.22
N VAL A 246 -17.52 11.13 -12.37
CA VAL A 246 -17.24 10.70 -11.00
C VAL A 246 -17.68 11.80 -10.04
N GLU A 247 -18.30 11.42 -8.93
CA GLU A 247 -18.63 12.35 -7.85
C GLU A 247 -18.10 11.88 -6.51
N LEU A 248 -17.80 12.83 -5.63
CA LEU A 248 -17.71 12.61 -4.19
C LEU A 248 -19.11 12.79 -3.59
N SER A 249 -19.57 11.79 -2.84
CA SER A 249 -20.81 11.87 -2.08
C SER A 249 -20.55 12.47 -0.69
N GLY A 250 -21.30 13.53 -0.35
CA GLY A 250 -21.25 14.15 0.98
C GLY A 250 -21.84 13.27 2.09
N VAL A 251 -22.57 12.21 1.76
CA VAL A 251 -23.23 11.31 2.71
C VAL A 251 -22.22 10.33 3.30
N ASP A 252 -21.61 9.51 2.45
CA ASP A 252 -20.69 8.42 2.82
C ASP A 252 -19.21 8.79 2.64
N GLY A 253 -18.89 9.90 1.98
CA GLY A 253 -17.52 10.34 1.74
C GLY A 253 -16.79 9.55 0.65
N ARG A 254 -17.53 8.74 -0.13
CA ARG A 254 -16.98 7.86 -1.16
C ARG A 254 -17.16 8.41 -2.57
N TRP A 255 -16.36 7.89 -3.48
CA TRP A 255 -16.45 8.19 -4.90
C TRP A 255 -17.41 7.22 -5.56
N HIS A 256 -18.30 7.77 -6.39
CA HIS A 256 -19.32 7.01 -7.12
C HIS A 256 -19.22 7.31 -8.61
N GLY A 257 -19.42 6.30 -9.44
CA GLY A 257 -19.62 6.46 -10.86
C GLY A 257 -21.03 6.98 -11.17
N VAL A 258 -21.13 7.97 -12.05
CA VAL A 258 -22.40 8.59 -12.45
C VAL A 258 -22.58 8.44 -13.96
N VAL A 259 -23.76 7.97 -14.36
CA VAL A 259 -24.13 7.80 -15.78
C VAL A 259 -24.53 9.13 -16.44
N ASP A 260 -25.26 9.99 -15.72
CA ASP A 260 -25.67 11.31 -16.18
C ASP A 260 -25.04 12.41 -15.31
N PRO A 261 -24.00 13.11 -15.81
CA PRO A 261 -23.29 14.14 -15.03
C PRO A 261 -24.15 15.35 -14.65
N SER A 262 -25.38 15.48 -15.19
CA SER A 262 -26.32 16.54 -14.83
C SER A 262 -26.98 16.34 -13.47
N THR A 263 -26.91 15.12 -12.90
CA THR A 263 -27.43 14.83 -11.55
C THR A 263 -26.51 15.37 -10.45
N ILE A 264 -25.26 15.72 -10.79
CA ILE A 264 -24.26 16.21 -9.84
C ILE A 264 -24.47 17.71 -9.62
N SER A 265 -24.73 18.11 -8.38
CA SER A 265 -25.11 19.49 -8.04
C SER A 265 -23.94 20.47 -7.97
N ASN A 266 -22.73 19.98 -7.68
CA ASN A 266 -21.55 20.83 -7.48
C ASN A 266 -20.34 20.33 -8.28
N VAL A 267 -19.29 21.16 -8.32
CA VAL A 267 -17.98 20.84 -8.89
C VAL A 267 -16.92 21.08 -7.81
N ALA A 268 -16.00 20.14 -7.65
CA ALA A 268 -14.88 20.25 -6.72
C ALA A 268 -13.76 21.11 -7.33
N CYS A 269 -13.29 22.09 -6.57
CA CYS A 269 -12.22 23.00 -6.96
C CYS A 269 -11.07 22.91 -5.96
N VAL A 270 -9.87 22.56 -6.43
CA VAL A 270 -8.64 22.48 -5.64
C VAL A 270 -7.79 23.73 -5.85
N SER A 271 -7.14 24.22 -4.81
CA SER A 271 -6.25 25.37 -4.92
C SER A 271 -4.95 25.00 -5.66
N ASN A 272 -4.46 25.92 -6.50
CA ASN A 272 -3.18 25.78 -7.20
C ASN A 272 -1.97 25.87 -6.26
N SER A 273 -2.12 26.44 -5.05
CA SER A 273 -1.02 26.63 -4.10
C SER A 273 -1.01 25.61 -2.96
N SER A 274 -2.12 24.92 -2.71
CA SER A 274 -2.22 23.89 -1.67
C SER A 274 -3.35 22.91 -1.99
N ARG A 275 -3.00 21.63 -2.14
CA ARG A 275 -3.98 20.56 -2.37
C ARG A 275 -4.83 20.22 -1.14
N MET A 276 -4.53 20.81 0.01
CA MET A 276 -5.37 20.73 1.21
C MET A 276 -6.49 21.77 1.23
N THR A 277 -6.45 22.76 0.33
CA THR A 277 -7.44 23.83 0.26
C THR A 277 -8.42 23.56 -0.87
N TRP A 278 -9.65 23.24 -0.50
CA TRP A 278 -10.74 22.93 -1.42
C TRP A 278 -11.87 23.96 -1.33
N LYS A 279 -12.62 24.06 -2.41
CA LYS A 279 -13.90 24.78 -2.51
C LYS A 279 -14.88 23.95 -3.33
N VAL A 280 -16.16 24.15 -3.09
CA VAL A 280 -17.21 23.62 -3.96
C VAL A 280 -17.98 24.77 -4.60
N VAL A 281 -18.32 24.62 -5.87
CA VAL A 281 -19.14 25.59 -6.60
C VAL A 281 -20.33 24.89 -7.25
N ALA A 282 -21.42 25.60 -7.46
CA ALA A 282 -22.59 25.06 -8.15
C ALA A 282 -22.23 24.62 -9.57
N LYS A 283 -22.81 23.50 -10.02
CA LYS A 283 -22.63 22.96 -11.37
C LYS A 283 -22.88 24.03 -12.44
N GLY A 284 -21.97 24.11 -13.41
CA GLY A 284 -21.99 25.14 -14.47
C GLY A 284 -21.29 26.45 -14.10
N SER A 285 -20.82 26.60 -12.86
CA SER A 285 -19.96 27.71 -12.45
C SER A 285 -18.48 27.37 -12.69
N ASN A 286 -17.66 28.41 -12.85
CA ASN A 286 -16.21 28.25 -12.90
C ASN A 286 -15.62 28.20 -11.48
N CYS A 287 -14.50 27.50 -11.31
CA CYS A 287 -13.72 27.59 -10.09
C CYS A 287 -13.24 29.03 -9.85
N PRO A 288 -13.18 29.50 -8.59
CA PRO A 288 -12.67 30.83 -8.27
C PRO A 288 -11.21 31.02 -8.66
N ASP A 289 -10.75 32.27 -8.77
CA ASP A 289 -9.35 32.58 -9.06
C ASP A 289 -8.39 31.86 -8.10
N GLY A 290 -7.35 31.23 -8.66
CA GLY A 290 -6.38 30.43 -7.91
C GLY A 290 -6.83 29.00 -7.60
N PHE A 291 -7.98 28.56 -8.12
CA PHE A 291 -8.49 27.20 -8.02
C PHE A 291 -8.78 26.61 -9.41
N VAL A 292 -8.69 25.29 -9.53
CA VAL A 292 -9.00 24.52 -10.74
C VAL A 292 -9.88 23.32 -10.39
N THR A 293 -10.58 22.76 -11.38
CA THR A 293 -11.28 21.48 -11.19
C THR A 293 -10.27 20.40 -10.82
N GLY A 294 -10.67 19.48 -9.94
CA GLY A 294 -9.75 18.45 -9.47
C GLY A 294 -10.45 17.32 -8.74
N ALA A 295 -9.71 16.23 -8.57
CA ALA A 295 -10.05 15.12 -7.68
C ALA A 295 -9.00 14.98 -6.57
N PRO A 296 -9.38 14.52 -5.36
CA PRO A 296 -8.41 14.17 -4.33
C PRO A 296 -7.43 13.10 -4.81
N ARG A 297 -6.16 13.23 -4.45
CA ARG A 297 -5.12 12.23 -4.75
C ARG A 297 -4.76 11.36 -3.55
N LEU A 298 -5.05 11.87 -2.36
CA LEU A 298 -4.77 11.24 -1.08
C LEU A 298 -6.04 11.25 -0.23
N ALA A 299 -6.14 10.32 0.71
CA ALA A 299 -7.24 10.25 1.66
C ALA A 299 -7.44 11.56 2.46
N VAL A 300 -6.35 12.20 2.86
CA VAL A 300 -6.39 13.48 3.57
C VAL A 300 -7.00 14.61 2.72
N GLU A 301 -6.77 14.60 1.41
CA GLU A 301 -7.39 15.55 0.48
C GLU A 301 -8.88 15.26 0.34
N ASN A 302 -9.26 13.97 0.34
CA ASN A 302 -10.66 13.54 0.28
C ASN A 302 -11.42 14.01 1.53
N ALA A 303 -10.84 13.83 2.71
CA ALA A 303 -11.40 14.29 3.98
C ALA A 303 -11.54 15.83 4.02
N ALA A 304 -10.55 16.56 3.48
CA ALA A 304 -10.61 18.02 3.36
C ALA A 304 -11.75 18.49 2.44
N LEU A 305 -11.87 17.89 1.24
CA LEU A 305 -12.96 18.19 0.31
C LEU A 305 -14.32 17.82 0.90
N LEU A 306 -14.45 16.65 1.53
CA LEU A 306 -15.68 16.20 2.16
C LEU A 306 -16.16 17.16 3.24
N SER A 307 -15.22 17.70 4.04
CA SER A 307 -15.53 18.70 5.07
C SER A 307 -16.10 19.97 4.44
N VAL A 308 -15.51 20.47 3.37
CA VAL A 308 -16.01 21.64 2.62
C VAL A 308 -17.38 21.35 2.02
N LEU A 309 -17.55 20.19 1.37
CA LEU A 309 -18.81 19.79 0.74
C LEU A 309 -19.97 19.71 1.76
N ARG A 310 -19.72 19.15 2.95
CA ARG A 310 -20.72 19.07 4.03
C ARG A 310 -21.07 20.44 4.60
N LEU A 311 -20.09 21.34 4.75
CA LEU A 311 -20.30 22.67 5.30
C LEU A 311 -21.00 23.62 4.32
N GLU A 312 -20.57 23.64 3.06
CA GLU A 312 -21.02 24.61 2.06
C GLU A 312 -22.25 24.14 1.27
N ALA A 313 -22.42 22.83 1.08
CA ALA A 313 -23.50 22.26 0.26
C ALA A 313 -24.40 21.26 1.00
N GLY A 314 -24.31 21.17 2.33
CA GLY A 314 -25.27 20.41 3.15
C GLY A 314 -25.29 18.90 2.86
N ALA A 315 -24.11 18.29 2.65
CA ALA A 315 -23.93 16.88 2.30
C ALA A 315 -24.47 16.47 0.90
N ALA A 316 -24.49 17.42 -0.05
CA ALA A 316 -24.72 17.15 -1.48
C ALA A 316 -23.52 16.42 -2.13
N THR A 317 -23.52 16.32 -3.47
CA THR A 317 -22.43 15.71 -4.24
C THR A 317 -21.58 16.74 -4.97
N ALA A 318 -20.32 16.42 -5.24
CA ALA A 318 -19.42 17.25 -6.04
C ALA A 318 -18.73 16.43 -7.12
N GLN A 319 -18.77 16.91 -8.36
CA GLN A 319 -18.07 16.29 -9.47
C GLN A 319 -16.56 16.39 -9.26
N LEU A 320 -15.89 15.27 -9.49
CA LEU A 320 -14.45 15.13 -9.49
C LEU A 320 -13.91 15.12 -10.92
N ASP A 321 -12.72 15.69 -11.10
CA ASP A 321 -11.99 15.65 -12.36
C ASP A 321 -11.13 14.38 -12.41
N VAL A 322 -11.73 13.28 -12.88
CA VAL A 322 -11.12 11.94 -12.94
C VAL A 322 -11.15 11.43 -14.37
N GLU A 323 -10.01 10.95 -14.86
CA GLU A 323 -9.89 10.37 -16.19
C GLU A 323 -10.28 8.89 -16.18
N LEU A 324 -11.54 8.59 -16.54
CA LEU A 324 -12.09 7.22 -16.53
C LEU A 324 -11.44 6.28 -17.56
N SER A 325 -10.82 6.81 -18.62
CA SER A 325 -10.13 6.02 -19.65
C SER A 325 -9.02 5.14 -19.05
N SER A 326 -8.32 5.65 -18.02
CA SER A 326 -7.24 4.99 -17.31
C SER A 326 -7.69 3.71 -16.58
N LEU A 327 -8.96 3.63 -16.17
CA LEU A 327 -9.53 2.47 -15.49
C LEU A 327 -9.87 1.35 -16.48
N SER A 328 -10.20 1.69 -17.73
CA SER A 328 -10.55 0.71 -18.77
C SER A 328 -9.34 -0.05 -19.34
N SER A 329 -8.13 0.53 -19.23
CA SER A 329 -6.86 -0.16 -19.52
C SER A 329 -6.50 -1.22 -18.49
N GLY A 330 -7.08 -1.14 -17.28
CA GLY A 330 -7.03 -2.15 -16.24
C GLY A 330 -7.95 -3.33 -16.54
N LYS A 331 -7.91 -3.90 -17.74
CA LYS A 331 -8.27 -5.32 -17.86
C LYS A 331 -7.22 -6.06 -17.04
N MET A 332 -7.53 -6.38 -15.79
CA MET A 332 -7.01 -7.61 -15.20
C MET A 332 -7.30 -8.68 -16.24
N THR A 333 -6.25 -9.09 -16.95
CA THR A 333 -6.29 -10.23 -17.85
C THR A 333 -6.84 -11.38 -17.03
N THR A 334 -8.12 -11.65 -17.23
CA THR A 334 -8.75 -12.88 -16.80
C THR A 334 -7.93 -13.99 -17.46
N GLN A 335 -7.15 -14.68 -16.63
CA GLN A 335 -6.12 -15.65 -16.99
C GLN A 335 -4.94 -15.08 -17.79
N LEU A 336 -3.83 -14.80 -17.09
CA LEU A 336 -2.49 -14.94 -17.67
C LEU A 336 -2.42 -16.34 -18.31
N ASN A 337 -2.31 -16.37 -19.62
CA ASN A 337 -2.18 -17.58 -20.41
C ASN A 337 -0.92 -18.32 -19.95
N VAL A 338 -1.08 -19.50 -19.34
CA VAL A 338 -0.05 -20.31 -18.66
C VAL A 338 0.98 -20.95 -19.63
N ASN A 339 1.27 -20.29 -20.76
CA ASN A 339 2.17 -20.78 -21.80
C ASN A 339 3.05 -19.67 -22.37
N ALA A 340 3.68 -18.86 -21.50
CA ALA A 340 4.84 -18.09 -21.93
C ALA A 340 6.06 -19.03 -22.02
N PRO A 341 6.84 -19.02 -23.12
CA PRO A 341 7.99 -19.91 -23.25
C PRO A 341 9.05 -19.55 -22.19
N ALA A 342 9.56 -20.56 -21.50
CA ALA A 342 10.71 -20.43 -20.62
C ALA A 342 11.88 -19.77 -21.38
N LEU A 343 12.54 -18.80 -20.74
CA LEU A 343 13.81 -18.27 -21.20
C LEU A 343 14.80 -19.43 -21.42
N PRO A 344 15.58 -19.41 -22.52
CA PRO A 344 16.54 -20.48 -22.78
C PRO A 344 17.60 -20.52 -21.68
N PRO A 345 18.08 -21.72 -21.31
CA PRO A 345 19.14 -21.87 -20.32
C PRO A 345 20.40 -21.15 -20.80
N VAL A 346 20.94 -20.29 -19.94
CA VAL A 346 22.27 -19.71 -20.13
C VAL A 346 23.30 -20.81 -19.92
N VAL A 347 24.17 -20.99 -20.91
CA VAL A 347 25.32 -21.91 -20.91
C VAL A 347 26.38 -21.44 -19.93
#